data_AF-A0A557SK16-F1
#
_entry.id   AF-A0A557SK16-F1
#
_cell.length_a   1.000
_cell.length_b   1.000
_cell.length_c   1.000
_cell.angle_alpha   90.00
_cell.angle_beta   90.00
_cell.angle_gamma   90.00
#
_symmetry.space_group_name_H-M   'P 1'
#
loop_
_entity.id
_entity.type
_entity.pdbx_description
1 polymer ?
#
loop_
_entity_poly.entity_id
_entity_poly.type
_entity_poly.pdbx_seq_one_letter_code
_entity_poly.pdbx_strand_id
1 'polypeptide(L)' 'MIEDQLLKVAAGLAFIVPGIFFLRWWLNRSTGSPEEWAEYHIRILQQKHASGEIDDETYQTRLKELQDE' A
#
# COMPACT_ATOMS: atom_id res chain seq x y z
N MET A 1 7.52 -14.57 40.21
CA MET A 1 7.41 -13.14 39.82
C MET A 1 7.57 -12.93 38.32
N ILE A 2 8.62 -13.49 37.67
CA ILE A 2 8.85 -13.30 36.22
C ILE A 2 7.80 -14.01 35.35
N GLU A 3 7.39 -15.25 35.70
CA GLU A 3 6.33 -15.97 34.97
C GLU A 3 4.99 -15.25 34.97
N ASP A 4 4.62 -14.62 36.08
CA ASP A 4 3.38 -13.83 36.23
C ASP A 4 3.40 -12.57 35.34
N GLN A 5 4.57 -11.95 35.20
CA GLN A 5 4.79 -10.83 34.27
C GLN A 5 4.72 -11.30 32.81
N LEU A 6 5.34 -12.43 32.47
CA LEU A 6 5.29 -12.99 31.12
C LEU A 6 3.86 -13.37 30.70
N LEU A 7 3.07 -13.93 31.61
CA LEU A 7 1.65 -14.24 31.40
C LEU A 7 0.80 -12.99 31.13
N LYS A 8 1.01 -11.91 31.89
CA LYS A 8 0.31 -10.63 31.65
C LYS A 8 0.69 -9.98 30.33
N VAL A 9 1.97 -10.02 29.96
CA VAL A 9 2.45 -9.49 28.68
C VAL A 9 1.90 -10.33 27.51
N ALA A 10 1.91 -11.66 27.63
CA ALA A 10 1.35 -12.55 26.63
C ALA A 10 -0.16 -12.33 26.43
N ALA A 11 -0.91 -12.15 27.52
CA ALA A 11 -2.34 -11.83 27.47
C ALA A 11 -2.61 -10.48 26.78
N GLY A 12 -1.79 -9.46 27.05
CA GLY A 12 -1.88 -8.16 26.37
C GLY A 12 -1.56 -8.25 24.87
N LEU A 13 -0.51 -8.98 24.51
CA LEU A 13 -0.12 -9.17 23.10
C LEU A 13 -1.15 -9.99 22.32
N ALA A 14 -1.81 -10.97 22.95
CA ALA A 14 -2.86 -11.77 22.33
C ALA A 14 -4.08 -10.95 21.87
N PHE A 15 -4.30 -9.76 22.43
CA PHE A 15 -5.36 -8.84 22.00
C PHE A 15 -4.90 -7.86 20.91
N ILE A 16 -3.63 -7.43 20.95
CA ILE A 16 -3.07 -6.45 20.02
C ILE A 16 -2.74 -7.09 18.65
N VAL A 17 -2.15 -8.28 18.65
CA VAL A 17 -1.70 -8.97 17.42
C VAL A 17 -2.86 -9.23 16.44
N PRO A 18 -4.04 -9.74 16.86
CA PRO A 18 -5.18 -9.90 15.96
C PRO A 18 -5.67 -8.57 15.37
N GLY A 19 -5.67 -7.50 16.16
CA GLY A 19 -6.08 -6.18 15.71
C GLY A 19 -5.17 -5.63 14.61
N ILE A 20 -3.85 -5.74 14.79
CA ILE A 20 -2.85 -5.34 13.77
C ILE A 20 -3.00 -6.20 12.51
N PHE A 21 -3.23 -7.50 12.67
CA PHE A 21 -3.44 -8.41 11.53
C PHE A 21 -4.69 -8.06 10.74
N PHE A 22 -5.80 -7.76 11.44
CA PHE A 22 -7.04 -7.31 10.81
C PHE A 22 -6.88 -5.97 10.12
N LEU A 23 -6.15 -5.02 10.72
CA LEU A 23 -5.85 -3.73 10.12
C LEU A 23 -5.02 -3.90 8.85
N ARG A 24 -3.97 -4.74 8.89
CA ARG A 24 -3.13 -5.04 7.73
C ARG A 24 -3.91 -5.72 6.62
N TRP A 25 -4.79 -6.67 6.96
CA TRP A 25 -5.66 -7.33 6.00
C TRP A 25 -6.67 -6.35 5.38
N TRP A 26 -7.29 -5.50 6.20
CA TRP A 26 -8.23 -4.49 5.73
C TRP A 26 -7.55 -3.42 4.86
N LEU A 27 -6.37 -2.95 5.25
CA LEU A 27 -5.54 -2.05 4.44
C LEU A 27 -5.22 -2.69 3.10
N ASN A 28 -4.60 -3.88 3.07
CA ASN A 28 -4.32 -4.62 1.83
C ASN A 28 -5.57 -4.85 0.95
N ARG A 29 -6.76 -4.99 1.54
CA ARG A 29 -8.02 -5.16 0.80
C ARG A 29 -8.61 -3.84 0.31
N SER A 30 -8.39 -2.76 1.05
CA SER A 30 -8.99 -1.43 0.79
C SER A 30 -8.18 -0.56 -0.16
N THR A 31 -6.85 -0.68 -0.16
CA THR A 31 -5.97 0.11 -1.05
C THR A 31 -5.77 -0.53 -2.44
N GLY A 32 -6.41 -1.67 -2.72
CA GLY A 32 -6.06 -2.51 -3.88
C GLY A 32 -4.66 -3.11 -3.70
N SER A 33 -4.31 -4.12 -4.48
CA SER A 33 -2.90 -4.55 -4.49
C SER A 33 -2.03 -3.37 -4.99
N PRO A 34 -0.75 -3.28 -4.58
CA PRO A 34 0.17 -2.30 -5.14
C PRO A 34 0.17 -2.29 -6.68
N GLU A 35 -0.04 -3.45 -7.30
CA GLU A 35 -0.21 -3.58 -8.76
C GLU A 35 -1.49 -2.92 -9.28
N GLU A 36 -2.64 -3.08 -8.62
CA GLU A 36 -3.88 -2.43 -9.04
C GLU A 36 -3.79 -0.90 -8.94
N TRP A 37 -3.09 -0.39 -7.93
CA TRP A 37 -2.80 1.03 -7.79
C TRP A 37 -1.88 1.52 -8.91
N ALA A 38 -0.78 0.82 -9.17
CA ALA A 38 0.15 1.18 -10.24
C ALA A 38 -0.52 1.13 -11.62
N GLU A 39 -1.31 0.09 -11.91
CA GLU A 39 -2.09 -0.02 -13.15
C GLU A 39 -3.07 1.15 -13.32
N TYR A 40 -3.77 1.53 -12.25
CA TYR A 40 -4.69 2.66 -12.28
C TYR A 40 -3.97 3.97 -12.62
N HIS A 41 -2.82 4.24 -11.98
CA HIS A 41 -2.04 5.46 -12.24
C HIS A 41 -1.42 5.48 -13.63
N ILE A 42 -0.89 4.36 -14.11
CA ILE A 42 -0.39 4.24 -15.49
C ILE A 42 -1.51 4.55 -16.49
N ARG A 43 -2.73 4.04 -16.25
CA ARG A 43 -3.88 4.27 -17.14
C ARG A 43 -4.31 5.75 -17.17
N ILE A 44 -4.29 6.43 -16.02
CA ILE A 44 -4.52 7.89 -15.96
C ILE A 44 -3.41 8.65 -16.68
N LEU A 45 -2.16 8.27 -16.47
CA LEU A 45 -1.01 8.92 -17.10
C LEU A 45 -1.09 8.83 -18.63
N GLN A 46 -1.44 7.64 -19.15
CA GLN A 46 -1.70 7.41 -20.57
C GLN A 46 -2.84 8.27 -21.10
N GLN A 47 -3.93 8.39 -20.35
CA GLN A 47 -5.07 9.23 -20.75
C GLN A 47 -4.66 10.70 -20.85
N LYS A 48 -3.88 11.22 -19.89
CA LYS A 48 -3.37 12.60 -19.88
C LYS A 48 -2.44 12.88 -21.06
N HIS A 49 -1.61 11.90 -21.42
CA HIS A 49 -0.76 12.00 -22.59
C HIS A 49 -1.59 12.00 -23.89
N ALA A 50 -2.57 11.10 -23.99
CA ALA A 50 -3.46 11.00 -25.15
C ALA A 50 -4.35 12.26 -25.32
N SER A 51 -4.70 12.93 -24.23
CA SER A 51 -5.41 14.21 -24.27
C SER A 51 -4.51 15.42 -24.55
N GLY A 52 -3.19 15.23 -24.65
CA GLY A 52 -2.21 16.30 -24.83
C GLY A 52 -2.07 17.22 -23.61
N GLU A 53 -2.51 16.77 -22.43
CA GLU A 53 -2.40 17.53 -21.17
C GLU A 53 -0.98 17.50 -20.62
N ILE A 54 -0.23 16.44 -20.95
CA ILE A 54 1.19 16.28 -20.65
C ILE A 54 1.95 15.94 -21.92
N ASP A 55 3.19 16.39 -22.03
CA ASP A 55 4.08 16.04 -23.12
C ASP A 55 4.69 14.63 -22.95
N ASP A 56 5.27 14.12 -24.04
CA ASP A 56 5.88 12.78 -24.11
C ASP A 56 7.04 12.64 -23.10
N GLU A 57 7.81 13.71 -22.84
CA GLU A 57 8.96 13.69 -21.93
C GLU A 57 8.52 13.59 -20.45
N THR A 58 7.46 14.31 -20.10
CA THR A 58 6.78 14.27 -18.81
C THR A 58 6.12 12.92 -18.60
N TYR A 59 5.47 12.37 -19.64
CA TYR A 59 4.89 11.04 -19.59
C TYR A 59 5.96 9.96 -19.32
N GLN A 60 7.08 9.96 -20.04
CA GLN A 60 8.15 8.98 -19.85
C GLN A 60 8.82 9.09 -18.47
N THR A 61 9.07 10.30 -17.98
CA THR A 61 9.63 10.53 -16.65
C THR A 61 8.71 9.97 -15.56
N ARG A 62 7.41 10.28 -15.63
CA ARG A 62 6.41 9.83 -14.66
C ARG A 62 6.14 8.33 -14.73
N LEU A 63 6.19 7.74 -15.92
CA LEU A 63 6.05 6.30 -16.09
C LEU A 63 7.23 5.54 -15.45
N LYS A 64 8.44 6.09 -15.57
CA LYS A 64 9.64 5.52 -14.96
C LYS A 64 9.61 5.61 -13.43
N GLU A 65 9.20 6.76 -12.89
CA GLU A 65 9.00 6.93 -11.43
C GLU A 65 8.03 5.88 -10.85
N LEU A 66 6.94 5.58 -11.56
CA LEU A 66 5.94 4.59 -11.15
C LEU A 66 6.39 3.13 -11.30
N GLN A 67 7.43 2.84 -12.09
CA GLN A 67 7.98 1.49 -12.26
C GLN A 67 9.16 1.19 -11.32
N ASP A 68 9.84 2.23 -10.84
CA ASP A 68 11.00 2.11 -9.95
C ASP A 68 10.60 2.06 -8.44
N GLU A 69 9.34 2.33 -8.08
CA GLU A 69 8.75 2.15 -6.74
C GLU A 69 8.22 0.72 -6.48
#